data_AF-A0A822ABI7-F1
#
_entry.id   AF-A0A822ABI7-F1
#
_cell.length_a   1.000
_cell.length_b   1.000
_cell.length_c   1.000
_cell.angle_alpha   90.00
_cell.angle_beta   90.00
_cell.angle_gamma   90.00
#
_symmetry.space_group_name_H-M   'P 1'
#
loop_
_entity.id
_entity.type
_entity.pdbx_description
1 polymer ?
#
loop_
_entity_poly.entity_id
_entity_poly.type
_entity_poly.pdbx_seq_one_letter_code
_entity_poly.pdbx_strand_id
1 'polypeptide(L)'
;EDEVKELETQLFNRPEFKDNRKLEALRAENEKLNYRANILIRVKYRRIKKQQSQANATEAKQDDNKDKKQSLQTKSPESNQNNNKTKKPTTTSKKTYFTSNAQDDSQHSYQILNTLISLFEQAIRKSFPENTTLPILVVPGQQTDYQCNSAMPIAQKLTAAGKKMVSTEVAKIIVENLPEHRILEKIEYSGSGFINITISAEFVSEQIRNILLRGTLPPNVLNIVGNHESQGESKKPKVVIDFSSPNIAKEMHVGHLRSTIIGDSIARLLEYVGFDVLRLNHLGDWGTQFGMLIAHLQDIYPEYKTKSPPISDLLSFYKESKKRFDTELNFKQRAYGCVVKLQAFDPDIIHAWKLICDVSRQDFEYIYKELDTKIIDRGESFYQSRMLDIVKELESKNLLKLEEGRKVMFLPDIDVPLTIVKTDGSFTYDTSDMATIKQRLEEENADWLIYVIDSGQ
;
A
#
# COMPACT_ATOMS: atom_id res chain seq x y z
N GLU A 1 41.03 14.11 -11.01
CA GLU A 1 40.15 14.74 -12.02
C GLU A 1 40.92 15.20 -13.24
N ASP A 2 42.03 15.90 -13.07
CA ASP A 2 42.82 16.41 -14.21
C ASP A 2 43.47 15.28 -15.04
N GLU A 3 43.97 14.21 -14.41
CA GLU A 3 44.45 13.00 -15.11
C GLU A 3 43.35 12.28 -15.91
N VAL A 4 42.11 12.28 -15.40
CA VAL A 4 40.97 11.65 -16.11
C VAL A 4 40.59 12.49 -17.32
N LYS A 5 40.56 13.82 -17.17
CA LYS A 5 40.35 14.75 -18.30
C LYS A 5 41.44 14.63 -19.35
N GLU A 6 42.69 14.44 -18.93
CA GLU A 6 43.82 14.30 -19.85
C GLU A 6 43.77 12.97 -20.61
N LEU A 7 43.45 11.86 -19.93
CA LEU A 7 43.25 10.55 -20.54
C LEU A 7 42.02 10.52 -21.47
N GLU A 8 40.92 11.16 -21.10
CA GLU A 8 39.75 11.33 -21.99
C GLU A 8 40.14 12.14 -23.23
N THR A 9 40.85 13.25 -23.05
CA THR A 9 41.31 14.10 -24.17
C THR A 9 42.23 13.33 -25.13
N GLN A 10 43.11 12.48 -24.59
CA GLN A 10 44.00 11.64 -25.40
C GLN A 10 43.29 10.46 -26.08
N LEU A 11 42.33 9.82 -25.41
CA LEU A 11 41.56 8.70 -25.97
C LEU A 11 40.68 9.14 -27.15
N PHE A 12 40.06 10.33 -27.03
CA PHE A 12 39.11 10.83 -28.01
C PHE A 12 39.72 11.69 -29.12
N ASN A 13 41.00 12.07 -29.04
CA ASN A 13 41.73 12.73 -30.14
C ASN A 13 42.36 11.74 -31.14
N ARG A 14 42.14 10.43 -30.95
CA ARG A 14 42.59 9.40 -31.90
C ARG A 14 41.89 9.57 -33.27
N PRO A 15 42.60 9.35 -34.40
CA PRO A 15 42.07 9.59 -35.74
C PRO A 15 40.76 8.85 -36.05
N GLU A 16 40.57 7.70 -35.41
CA GLU A 16 39.42 6.80 -35.53
C GLU A 16 38.10 7.42 -35.02
N PHE A 17 38.18 8.47 -34.19
CA PHE A 17 37.02 9.16 -33.60
C PHE A 17 36.79 10.57 -34.16
N LYS A 18 37.66 11.06 -35.06
CA LYS A 18 37.63 12.44 -35.56
C LYS A 18 36.43 12.80 -36.44
N ASP A 19 35.68 11.82 -36.96
CA ASP A 19 34.57 12.03 -37.90
C ASP A 19 33.25 11.37 -37.46
N ASN A 20 33.13 11.03 -36.18
CA ASN A 20 32.01 10.23 -35.71
C ASN A 20 30.89 11.12 -35.13
N ARG A 21 29.98 11.61 -36.00
CA ARG A 21 28.75 12.35 -35.63
C ARG A 21 27.96 11.71 -34.48
N LYS A 22 28.08 10.39 -34.30
CA LYS A 22 27.46 9.62 -33.23
C LYS A 22 28.09 9.91 -31.86
N LEU A 23 29.39 10.16 -31.80
CA LEU A 23 30.11 10.53 -30.59
C LEU A 23 29.77 11.96 -30.15
N GLU A 24 29.67 12.90 -31.10
CA GLU A 24 29.21 14.26 -30.82
C GLU A 24 27.76 14.29 -30.33
N ALA A 25 26.87 13.49 -30.94
CA ALA A 25 25.49 13.34 -30.49
C ALA A 25 25.40 12.78 -29.06
N LEU A 26 26.20 11.76 -28.72
CA LEU A 26 26.27 11.20 -27.37
C LEU A 26 26.85 12.19 -26.35
N ARG A 27 27.84 13.01 -26.73
CA ARG A 27 28.35 14.11 -25.88
C ARG A 27 27.27 15.15 -25.60
N ALA A 28 26.59 15.60 -26.64
CA ALA A 28 25.52 16.58 -26.52
C ALA A 28 24.34 16.03 -25.69
N GLU A 29 24.01 14.75 -25.84
CA GLU A 29 22.96 14.11 -25.05
C GLU A 29 23.35 13.97 -23.57
N ASN A 30 24.58 13.55 -23.27
CA ASN A 30 25.07 13.42 -21.90
C ASN A 30 25.17 14.79 -21.20
N GLU A 31 25.66 15.83 -21.89
CA GLU A 31 25.64 17.21 -21.38
C GLU A 31 24.20 17.70 -21.14
N LYS A 32 23.27 17.41 -22.05
CA LYS A 32 21.86 17.78 -21.92
C LYS A 32 21.18 17.06 -20.76
N LEU A 33 21.51 15.78 -20.51
CA LEU A 33 21.00 15.00 -19.39
C LEU A 33 21.58 15.50 -18.06
N ASN A 34 22.88 15.78 -17.99
CA ASN A 34 23.52 16.38 -16.81
C ASN A 34 22.97 17.79 -16.52
N TYR A 35 22.72 18.58 -17.56
CA TYR A 35 22.08 19.88 -17.42
C TYR A 35 20.63 19.74 -16.94
N ARG A 36 19.87 18.78 -17.47
CA ARG A 36 18.51 18.46 -16.98
C ARG A 36 18.51 17.99 -15.53
N ALA A 37 19.43 17.12 -15.13
CA ALA A 37 19.58 16.68 -13.74
C ALA A 37 19.86 17.87 -12.82
N ASN A 38 20.77 18.77 -13.21
CA ASN A 38 21.04 20.01 -12.48
C ASN A 38 19.84 20.96 -12.44
N ILE A 39 19.07 21.08 -13.53
CA ILE A 39 17.81 21.83 -13.52
C ILE A 39 16.82 21.20 -12.55
N LEU A 40 16.63 19.88 -12.57
CA LEU A 40 15.69 19.20 -11.69
C LEU A 40 16.08 19.38 -10.22
N ILE A 41 17.37 19.29 -9.91
CA ILE A 41 17.91 19.61 -8.57
C ILE A 41 17.63 21.07 -8.20
N ARG A 42 17.88 22.02 -9.11
CA ARG A 42 17.62 23.46 -8.89
C ARG A 42 16.12 23.78 -8.78
N VAL A 43 15.26 23.10 -9.53
CA VAL A 43 13.81 23.25 -9.47
C VAL A 43 13.28 22.69 -8.15
N LYS A 44 13.77 21.52 -7.72
CA LYS A 44 13.52 20.96 -6.39
C LYS A 44 13.93 21.96 -5.30
N TYR A 45 15.13 22.54 -5.41
CA TYR A 45 15.64 23.55 -4.48
C TYR A 45 14.85 24.88 -4.51
N ARG A 46 14.44 25.37 -5.69
CA ARG A 46 13.60 26.57 -5.83
C ARG A 46 12.19 26.35 -5.31
N ARG A 47 11.60 25.17 -5.50
CA ARG A 47 10.32 24.79 -4.87
C ARG A 47 10.44 24.87 -3.35
N ILE A 48 11.47 24.25 -2.78
CA ILE A 48 11.79 24.32 -1.35
C ILE A 48 11.93 25.78 -0.87
N LYS A 49 12.65 26.63 -1.61
CA LYS A 49 12.87 28.04 -1.21
C LYS A 49 11.62 28.92 -1.34
N LYS A 50 10.81 28.73 -2.40
CA LYS A 50 9.55 29.48 -2.62
C LYS A 50 8.50 29.13 -1.56
N GLN A 51 8.48 27.86 -1.18
CA GLN A 51 7.70 27.30 -0.08
C GLN A 51 8.09 27.93 1.27
N GLN A 52 9.39 28.01 1.58
CA GLN A 52 9.90 28.71 2.77
C GLN A 52 9.54 30.22 2.78
N SER A 53 9.62 30.92 1.65
CA SER A 53 9.25 32.34 1.61
C SER A 53 7.75 32.59 1.84
N GLN A 54 6.89 31.65 1.47
CA GLN A 54 5.45 31.72 1.72
C GLN A 54 5.09 31.39 3.18
N ALA A 55 5.82 30.45 3.81
CA ALA A 55 5.67 30.17 5.24
C ALA A 55 6.02 31.41 6.11
N ASN A 56 7.16 32.03 5.85
CA ASN A 56 7.61 33.21 6.62
C ASN A 56 6.69 34.43 6.43
N ALA A 57 6.10 34.60 5.24
CA ALA A 57 5.11 35.66 4.98
C ALA A 57 3.75 35.41 5.66
N THR A 58 3.46 34.17 6.03
CA THR A 58 2.22 33.77 6.73
C THR A 58 2.39 33.92 8.24
N GLU A 59 3.59 33.62 8.78
CA GLU A 59 3.96 33.89 10.18
C GLU A 59 4.05 35.39 10.48
N ALA A 60 4.66 36.19 9.59
CA ALA A 60 4.74 37.65 9.77
C ALA A 60 3.34 38.32 9.78
N LYS A 61 2.36 37.77 9.05
CA LYS A 61 0.97 38.26 9.07
C LYS A 61 0.19 37.83 10.32
N GLN A 62 0.64 36.80 11.04
CA GLN A 62 0.07 36.38 12.31
C GLN A 62 0.62 37.20 13.49
N ASP A 63 1.89 37.62 13.43
CA ASP A 63 2.49 38.49 14.45
C ASP A 63 2.00 39.95 14.33
N ASP A 64 1.84 40.49 13.11
CA ASP A 64 1.24 41.84 12.91
C ASP A 64 -0.21 41.95 13.43
N ASN A 65 -0.93 40.81 13.53
CA ASN A 65 -2.28 40.75 14.10
C ASN A 65 -2.30 40.59 15.62
N LYS A 66 -1.19 40.20 16.25
CA LYS A 66 -1.03 40.17 17.72
C LYS A 66 -0.65 41.53 18.28
N ASP A 67 0.23 42.27 17.61
CA ASP A 67 0.67 43.60 18.07
C ASP A 67 -0.43 44.67 18.03
N LYS A 68 -1.46 44.48 17.19
CA LYS A 68 -2.67 45.35 17.20
C LYS A 68 -3.68 45.04 18.31
N LYS A 69 -3.51 43.96 19.08
CA LYS A 69 -4.43 43.58 20.18
C LYS A 69 -3.89 43.86 21.59
N GLN A 70 -2.65 44.34 21.74
CA GLN A 70 -2.03 44.59 23.06
C GLN A 70 -1.79 46.07 23.42
N SER A 71 -2.40 47.02 22.70
CA SER A 71 -2.33 48.45 23.04
C SER A 71 -3.67 48.98 23.55
N LEU A 72 -4.10 48.57 24.75
CA LEU A 72 -5.07 49.31 25.58
C LEU A 72 -5.00 48.82 27.03
N GLN A 73 -4.71 49.77 27.95
CA GLN A 73 -4.66 49.69 29.42
C GLN A 73 -3.36 49.10 30.04
N THR A 74 -2.66 49.69 31.01
CA THR A 74 -2.72 50.98 31.73
C THR A 74 -1.39 51.18 32.49
N LYS A 75 -0.94 52.44 32.52
CA LYS A 75 0.01 53.21 33.37
C LYS A 75 0.77 52.57 34.56
N SER A 76 2.04 53.02 34.62
CA SER A 76 3.17 52.96 35.59
C SER A 76 2.90 53.57 37.00
N PRO A 77 3.86 53.62 37.99
CA PRO A 77 5.22 54.22 37.89
C PRO A 77 6.41 53.57 38.66
N GLU A 78 7.62 53.82 38.10
CA GLU A 78 8.95 54.18 38.69
C GLU A 78 9.50 53.44 39.94
N SER A 79 10.78 53.14 40.17
CA SER A 79 12.10 53.67 39.74
C SER A 79 13.22 52.69 40.18
N ASN A 80 14.31 52.53 39.40
CA ASN A 80 15.70 52.81 39.84
C ASN A 80 16.77 52.24 38.89
N GLN A 81 17.79 53.08 38.68
CA GLN A 81 19.00 52.87 37.89
C GLN A 81 19.96 51.88 38.56
N ASN A 82 20.72 51.11 37.77
CA ASN A 82 22.19 51.08 37.89
C ASN A 82 22.91 50.35 36.74
N ASN A 83 24.03 50.96 36.33
CA ASN A 83 25.00 50.54 35.32
C ASN A 83 25.81 49.28 35.73
N ASN A 84 26.17 48.41 34.77
CA ASN A 84 27.57 48.22 34.34
C ASN A 84 27.82 47.04 33.37
N LYS A 85 28.58 47.36 32.32
CA LYS A 85 29.75 46.65 31.74
C LYS A 85 29.59 45.31 30.98
N THR A 86 29.80 45.46 29.66
CA THR A 86 30.68 44.68 28.76
C THR A 86 30.61 43.15 28.77
N LYS A 87 30.18 42.57 27.63
CA LYS A 87 30.81 41.40 27.00
C LYS A 87 30.49 41.36 25.50
N LYS A 88 31.54 41.15 24.68
CA LYS A 88 31.51 41.03 23.21
C LYS A 88 30.55 39.92 22.77
N PRO A 89 29.73 40.09 21.71
CA PRO A 89 29.01 38.99 21.11
C PRO A 89 29.93 38.25 20.14
N THR A 90 30.34 37.03 20.52
CA THR A 90 30.88 36.04 19.60
C THR A 90 29.78 35.63 18.63
N THR A 91 30.02 35.85 17.34
CA THR A 91 29.18 35.45 16.21
C THR A 91 29.07 33.93 16.14
N THR A 92 27.98 33.36 16.66
CA THR A 92 27.54 32.01 16.33
C THR A 92 27.02 32.04 14.89
N SER A 93 27.76 31.46 13.95
CA SER A 93 27.26 31.28 12.59
C SER A 93 26.04 30.35 12.64
N LYS A 94 24.90 30.85 12.19
CA LYS A 94 23.70 30.03 11.98
C LYS A 94 24.04 29.00 10.91
N LYS A 95 24.25 27.75 11.32
CA LYS A 95 24.41 26.60 10.44
C LYS A 95 23.07 26.35 9.75
N THR A 96 23.01 26.56 8.44
CA THR A 96 21.84 26.21 7.62
C THR A 96 21.92 24.74 7.26
N TYR A 97 21.07 23.93 7.89
CA TYR A 97 20.93 22.50 7.61
C TYR A 97 20.14 22.26 6.33
N PHE A 98 20.55 21.24 5.56
CA PHE A 98 19.74 20.68 4.48
C PHE A 98 18.43 20.17 5.08
N THR A 99 17.31 20.82 4.75
CA THR A 99 15.98 20.36 5.10
C THR A 99 15.45 19.54 3.94
N SER A 100 15.33 18.22 4.11
CA SER A 100 14.23 17.52 3.44
C SER A 100 12.94 18.18 3.93
N ASN A 101 12.24 18.84 3.00
CA ASN A 101 10.90 19.42 3.10
C ASN A 101 10.35 19.80 4.50
N ALA A 102 10.73 20.97 5.02
CA ALA A 102 10.09 21.54 6.21
C ALA A 102 8.60 21.91 6.04
N GLN A 103 8.03 21.86 4.82
CA GLN A 103 6.59 22.07 4.59
C GLN A 103 5.77 20.78 4.46
N ASP A 104 6.41 19.65 4.13
CA ASP A 104 5.73 18.34 3.97
C ASP A 104 5.56 17.64 5.34
N ASP A 105 6.39 18.00 6.34
CA ASP A 105 6.29 17.56 7.74
C ASP A 105 5.12 18.21 8.52
N SER A 106 4.28 19.05 7.90
CA SER A 106 3.15 19.67 8.61
C SER A 106 1.96 18.72 8.79
N GLN A 107 1.82 17.73 7.91
CA GLN A 107 0.69 16.79 7.87
C GLN A 107 1.09 15.33 8.08
N HIS A 108 2.38 15.04 8.28
CA HIS A 108 2.89 13.68 8.35
C HIS A 108 3.83 13.45 9.53
N SER A 109 3.83 12.22 10.05
CA SER A 109 4.84 11.79 11.01
C SER A 109 6.15 11.44 10.31
N TYR A 110 7.26 11.76 10.99
CA TYR A 110 8.59 11.55 10.45
C TYR A 110 8.99 10.07 10.42
N GLN A 111 9.47 9.60 9.26
CA GLN A 111 9.96 8.23 9.09
C GLN A 111 11.49 8.16 9.31
N ILE A 112 11.91 7.92 10.55
CA ILE A 112 13.33 7.88 10.93
C ILE A 112 14.10 6.85 10.12
N LEU A 113 13.63 5.59 10.11
CA LEU A 113 14.32 4.50 9.42
C LEU A 113 14.46 4.76 7.90
N ASN A 114 13.39 5.22 7.23
CA ASN A 114 13.45 5.53 5.80
C ASN A 114 14.38 6.69 5.49
N THR A 115 14.42 7.71 6.36
CA THR A 115 15.39 8.81 6.24
C THR A 115 16.81 8.27 6.32
N LEU A 116 17.11 7.44 7.32
CA LEU A 116 18.44 6.85 7.48
C LEU A 116 18.81 5.99 6.26
N ILE A 117 17.91 5.12 5.80
CA ILE A 117 18.10 4.33 4.57
C ILE A 117 18.46 5.25 3.39
N SER A 118 17.72 6.36 3.20
CA SER A 118 18.01 7.31 2.12
C SER A 118 19.36 8.02 2.27
N LEU A 119 19.75 8.40 3.49
CA LEU A 119 21.06 9.01 3.75
C LEU A 119 22.20 8.04 3.45
N PHE A 120 22.08 6.79 3.91
CA PHE A 120 23.06 5.74 3.66
C PHE A 120 23.08 5.30 2.20
N GLU A 121 21.93 5.27 1.51
CA GLU A 121 21.86 5.05 0.07
C GLU A 121 22.65 6.11 -0.71
N GLN A 122 22.45 7.39 -0.38
CA GLN A 122 23.18 8.49 -1.01
C GLN A 122 24.68 8.38 -0.75
N ALA A 123 25.08 8.10 0.50
CA ALA A 123 26.47 7.92 0.87
C ALA A 123 27.11 6.74 0.13
N ILE A 124 26.44 5.58 0.10
CA ILE A 124 26.93 4.37 -0.58
C ILE A 124 27.06 4.61 -2.09
N ARG A 125 26.07 5.22 -2.73
CA ARG A 125 26.11 5.52 -4.17
C ARG A 125 27.22 6.51 -4.51
N LYS A 126 27.46 7.50 -3.66
CA LYS A 126 28.58 8.44 -3.82
C LYS A 126 29.93 7.76 -3.64
N SER A 127 30.04 6.85 -2.67
CA SER A 127 31.26 6.10 -2.38
C SER A 127 31.63 5.07 -3.44
N PHE A 128 30.63 4.47 -4.09
CA PHE A 128 30.80 3.36 -5.05
C PHE A 128 29.91 3.54 -6.29
N PRO A 129 30.19 4.56 -7.14
CA PRO A 129 29.30 4.93 -8.25
C PRO A 129 29.17 3.85 -9.33
N GLU A 130 30.15 2.97 -9.47
CA GLU A 130 30.16 1.91 -10.49
C GLU A 130 29.20 0.75 -10.17
N ASN A 131 28.71 0.64 -8.92
CA ASN A 131 27.87 -0.47 -8.48
C ASN A 131 26.48 0.01 -8.01
N THR A 132 25.49 -0.11 -8.88
CA THR A 132 24.12 0.37 -8.61
C THR A 132 23.29 -0.55 -7.70
N THR A 133 23.76 -1.78 -7.43
CA THR A 133 23.01 -2.83 -6.69
C THR A 133 23.65 -3.18 -5.34
N LEU A 134 24.29 -2.21 -4.69
CA LEU A 134 24.87 -2.41 -3.36
C LEU A 134 23.79 -2.47 -2.28
N PRO A 135 23.94 -3.37 -1.29
CA PRO A 135 22.95 -3.55 -0.24
C PRO A 135 22.93 -2.36 0.73
N ILE A 136 21.73 -1.88 1.06
CA ILE A 136 21.50 -0.83 2.06
C ILE A 136 20.77 -1.48 3.23
N LEU A 137 21.49 -1.69 4.34
CA LEU A 137 21.03 -2.47 5.48
C LEU A 137 21.10 -1.60 6.73
N VAL A 138 20.06 -0.79 6.94
CA VAL A 138 19.88 -0.01 8.17
C VAL A 138 18.81 -0.70 9.01
N VAL A 139 19.10 -0.95 10.29
CA VAL A 139 18.22 -1.65 11.24
C VAL A 139 18.26 -0.96 12.61
N PRO A 140 17.27 -1.18 13.48
CA PRO A 140 17.40 -0.82 14.89
C PRO A 140 18.65 -1.44 15.52
N GLY A 141 19.39 -0.66 16.31
CA GLY A 141 20.59 -1.13 16.99
C GLY A 141 20.26 -1.87 18.29
N GLN A 142 21.17 -2.71 18.78
CA GLN A 142 21.04 -3.35 20.11
C GLN A 142 21.53 -2.45 21.25
N GLN A 143 22.62 -1.70 21.01
CA GLN A 143 23.25 -0.80 21.99
C GLN A 143 23.30 0.66 21.51
N THR A 144 22.74 0.92 20.34
CA THR A 144 22.60 2.23 19.70
C THR A 144 21.18 2.34 19.14
N ASP A 145 20.73 3.54 18.77
CA ASP A 145 19.38 3.71 18.24
C ASP A 145 19.19 2.94 16.91
N TYR A 146 20.15 3.11 15.99
CA TYR A 146 20.18 2.40 14.72
C TYR A 146 21.59 1.90 14.40
N GLN A 147 21.69 0.97 13.46
CA GLN A 147 22.94 0.42 12.96
C GLN A 147 22.84 0.18 11.45
N CYS A 148 23.88 0.56 10.71
CA CYS A 148 24.06 0.22 9.30
C CYS A 148 25.08 -0.93 9.15
N ASN A 149 24.63 -2.02 8.54
CA ASN A 149 25.36 -3.27 8.34
C ASN A 149 25.85 -3.45 6.89
N SER A 150 25.71 -2.43 6.05
CA SER A 150 26.04 -2.51 4.62
C SER A 150 27.52 -2.77 4.32
N ALA A 151 28.44 -2.34 5.19
CA ALA A 151 29.85 -2.34 4.82
C ALA A 151 30.42 -3.74 4.58
N MET A 152 29.98 -4.73 5.36
CA MET A 152 30.44 -6.13 5.24
C MET A 152 30.01 -6.79 3.91
N PRO A 153 28.73 -6.83 3.54
CA PRO A 153 28.32 -7.40 2.25
C PRO A 153 28.79 -6.57 1.06
N ILE A 154 28.99 -5.25 1.20
CA ILE A 154 29.64 -4.43 0.18
C ILE A 154 31.10 -4.85 -0.01
N ALA A 155 31.88 -5.00 1.07
CA ALA A 155 33.27 -5.45 0.99
C ALA A 155 33.41 -6.82 0.32
N GLN A 156 32.51 -7.75 0.63
CA GLN A 156 32.44 -9.07 -0.03
C GLN A 156 32.17 -8.95 -1.52
N LYS A 157 31.17 -8.14 -1.93
CA LYS A 157 30.85 -7.90 -3.35
C LYS A 157 32.02 -7.25 -4.10
N LEU A 158 32.66 -6.24 -3.51
CA LEU A 158 33.80 -5.55 -4.13
C LEU A 158 35.00 -6.49 -4.28
N THR A 159 35.27 -7.32 -3.28
CA THR A 159 36.34 -8.32 -3.33
C THR A 159 36.08 -9.36 -4.41
N ALA A 160 34.83 -9.83 -4.55
CA ALA A 160 34.43 -10.73 -5.63
C ALA A 160 34.58 -10.08 -7.02
N ALA A 161 34.41 -8.77 -7.12
CA ALA A 161 34.64 -7.99 -8.34
C ALA A 161 36.13 -7.62 -8.58
N GLY A 162 37.06 -8.17 -7.79
CA GLY A 162 38.50 -7.94 -7.93
C GLY A 162 39.06 -6.74 -7.15
N LYS A 163 38.22 -5.96 -6.47
CA LYS A 163 38.63 -4.83 -5.62
C LYS A 163 38.65 -5.25 -4.15
N LYS A 164 39.79 -5.76 -3.70
CA LYS A 164 39.96 -6.21 -2.30
C LYS A 164 39.84 -5.03 -1.35
N MET A 165 38.79 -5.04 -0.52
CA MET A 165 38.53 -4.03 0.52
C MET A 165 38.08 -4.72 1.79
N VAL A 166 38.49 -4.17 2.94
CA VAL A 166 38.08 -4.68 4.27
C VAL A 166 36.84 -3.92 4.72
N SER A 167 35.92 -4.60 5.43
CA SER A 167 34.65 -4.02 5.90
C SER A 167 34.81 -2.71 6.66
N THR A 168 35.87 -2.56 7.47
CA THR A 168 36.17 -1.32 8.22
C THR A 168 36.51 -0.15 7.29
N GLU A 169 37.22 -0.41 6.21
CA GLU A 169 37.58 0.60 5.21
C GLU A 169 36.34 1.04 4.43
N VAL A 170 35.49 0.10 4.04
CA VAL A 170 34.18 0.39 3.44
C VAL A 170 33.32 1.22 4.38
N ALA A 171 33.26 0.87 5.67
CA ALA A 171 32.49 1.60 6.66
C ALA A 171 32.99 3.05 6.81
N LYS A 172 34.32 3.23 6.90
CA LYS A 172 34.95 4.56 6.95
C LYS A 172 34.56 5.42 5.73
N ILE A 173 34.68 4.87 4.52
CA ILE A 173 34.35 5.59 3.27
C ILE A 173 32.87 5.98 3.22
N ILE A 174 31.97 5.11 3.69
CA ILE A 174 30.53 5.42 3.77
C ILE A 174 30.30 6.57 4.75
N VAL A 175 30.90 6.54 5.93
CA VAL A 175 30.75 7.60 6.95
C VAL A 175 31.31 8.94 6.47
N GLU A 176 32.47 8.96 5.80
CA GLU A 176 33.07 10.18 5.24
C GLU A 176 32.22 10.80 4.11
N ASN A 177 31.41 10.00 3.44
CA ASN A 177 30.50 10.47 2.39
C ASN A 177 29.05 10.66 2.86
N LEU A 178 28.78 10.45 4.15
CA LEU A 178 27.45 10.64 4.71
C LEU A 178 27.13 12.15 4.73
N PRO A 179 26.00 12.57 4.14
CA PRO A 179 25.61 13.98 4.18
C PRO A 179 25.27 14.42 5.61
N GLU A 180 25.62 15.66 5.96
CA GLU A 180 25.19 16.25 7.22
C GLU A 180 23.66 16.31 7.29
N HIS A 181 23.09 15.87 8.41
CA HIS A 181 21.64 15.85 8.60
C HIS A 181 21.27 16.05 10.08
N ARG A 182 20.21 16.83 10.35
CA ARG A 182 19.76 17.18 11.71
C ARG A 182 19.39 15.98 12.60
N ILE A 183 19.11 14.83 11.98
CA ILE A 183 18.72 13.60 12.67
C ILE A 183 19.92 12.91 13.33
N LEU A 184 21.14 13.19 12.88
CA LEU A 184 22.35 12.49 13.32
C LEU A 184 23.03 13.28 14.44
N GLU A 185 23.24 12.65 15.59
CA GLU A 185 24.07 13.18 16.68
C GLU A 185 25.50 12.66 16.60
N LYS A 186 25.61 11.34 16.45
CA LYS A 186 26.89 10.62 16.49
C LYS A 186 26.85 9.44 15.53
N ILE A 187 27.94 9.27 14.79
CA ILE A 187 28.19 8.13 13.91
C ILE A 187 29.52 7.52 14.31
N GLU A 188 29.52 6.23 14.64
CA GLU A 188 30.72 5.48 15.00
C GLU A 188 30.77 4.20 14.19
N TYR A 189 31.94 3.81 13.69
CA TYR A 189 32.10 2.53 13.03
C TYR A 189 33.11 1.64 13.76
N SER A 190 32.89 0.33 13.71
CA SER A 190 33.73 -0.66 14.39
C SER A 190 34.61 -1.45 13.41
N GLY A 191 35.58 -2.19 13.95
CA GLY A 191 36.49 -3.04 13.18
C GLY A 191 35.81 -4.19 12.42
N SER A 192 34.55 -4.52 12.71
CA SER A 192 33.77 -5.50 11.94
C SER A 192 32.98 -4.88 10.78
N GLY A 193 33.03 -3.53 10.63
CA GLY A 193 32.28 -2.80 9.61
C GLY A 193 30.83 -2.47 9.97
N PHE A 194 30.47 -2.55 11.25
CA PHE A 194 29.20 -1.99 11.71
C PHE A 194 29.31 -0.46 11.83
N ILE A 195 28.27 0.25 11.42
CA ILE A 195 28.16 1.70 11.57
C ILE A 195 27.01 1.98 12.54
N ASN A 196 27.35 2.35 13.77
CA ASN A 196 26.44 2.69 14.85
C ASN A 196 25.94 4.14 14.70
N ILE A 197 24.65 4.34 14.88
CA ILE A 197 23.96 5.62 14.65
C ILE A 197 23.26 6.04 15.95
N THR A 198 23.58 7.22 16.46
CA THR A 198 22.86 7.90 17.55
C THR A 198 22.02 9.04 16.97
N ILE A 199 20.73 9.05 17.30
CA ILE A 199 19.78 10.06 16.86
C ILE A 199 19.89 11.29 17.75
N SER A 200 19.81 12.48 17.16
CA SER A 200 19.82 13.76 17.88
C SER A 200 18.72 13.85 18.93
N ALA A 201 19.11 14.07 20.18
CA ALA A 201 18.17 14.33 21.29
C ALA A 201 17.29 15.58 21.02
N GLU A 202 17.85 16.61 20.37
CA GLU A 202 17.11 17.81 19.94
C GLU A 202 16.03 17.45 18.91
N PHE A 203 16.39 16.63 17.92
CA PHE A 203 15.44 16.13 16.92
C PHE A 203 14.32 15.30 17.57
N VAL A 204 14.65 14.38 18.48
CA VAL A 204 13.65 13.56 19.20
C VAL A 204 12.70 14.44 20.00
N SER A 205 13.23 15.45 20.71
CA SER A 205 12.42 16.41 21.46
C SER A 205 11.46 17.18 20.55
N GLU A 206 11.93 17.60 19.37
CA GLU A 206 11.10 18.26 18.35
C GLU A 206 9.95 17.34 17.88
N GLN A 207 10.22 16.06 17.62
CA GLN A 207 9.19 15.10 17.19
C GLN A 207 8.16 14.83 18.27
N ILE A 208 8.57 14.65 19.53
CA ILE A 208 7.64 14.48 20.66
C ILE A 208 6.74 15.71 20.80
N ARG A 209 7.33 16.91 20.74
CA ARG A 209 6.56 18.16 20.76
C ARG A 209 5.56 18.23 19.61
N ASN A 210 5.94 17.82 18.40
CA ASN A 210 5.04 17.79 17.24
C ASN A 210 3.86 16.83 17.47
N ILE A 211 4.12 15.63 18.01
CA ILE A 211 3.06 14.66 18.36
C ILE A 211 2.11 15.24 19.41
N LEU A 212 2.63 15.90 20.45
CA LEU A 212 1.81 16.51 21.50
C LEU A 212 0.94 17.66 20.98
N LEU A 213 1.45 18.46 20.04
CA LEU A 213 0.74 19.63 19.52
C LEU A 213 -0.24 19.28 18.38
N ARG A 214 0.06 18.26 17.58
CA ARG A 214 -0.68 17.96 16.34
C ARG A 214 -1.38 16.59 16.36
N GLY A 215 -1.15 15.79 17.39
CA GLY A 215 -1.54 14.38 17.42
C GLY A 215 -0.60 13.49 16.60
N THR A 216 -0.90 12.19 16.59
CA THR A 216 -0.21 11.22 15.72
C THR A 216 -0.73 11.37 14.29
N LEU A 217 0.16 11.79 13.39
CA LEU A 217 -0.16 11.94 11.97
C LEU A 217 0.33 10.71 11.18
N PRO A 218 -0.30 10.35 10.06
CA PRO A 218 0.18 9.24 9.25
C PRO A 218 1.50 9.60 8.55
N PRO A 219 2.43 8.66 8.39
CA PRO A 219 3.63 8.90 7.60
C PRO A 219 3.29 9.06 6.11
N ASN A 220 4.10 9.83 5.36
CA ASN A 220 3.91 9.98 3.92
C ASN A 220 4.47 8.77 3.14
N VAL A 221 3.68 7.72 3.04
CA VAL A 221 4.04 6.49 2.30
C VAL A 221 3.71 6.55 0.81
N LEU A 222 2.79 7.43 0.40
CA LEU A 222 2.32 7.51 -0.99
C LEU A 222 3.41 8.00 -1.95
N ASN A 223 4.30 8.87 -1.48
CA ASN A 223 5.49 9.29 -2.23
C ASN A 223 6.44 8.13 -2.57
N ILE A 224 6.33 6.98 -1.87
CA ILE A 224 7.20 5.80 -2.06
C ILE A 224 6.58 4.81 -3.05
N VAL A 225 5.26 4.67 -3.05
CA VAL A 225 4.53 3.69 -3.90
C VAL A 225 4.44 4.15 -5.37
N GLY A 226 4.91 5.36 -5.67
CA GLY A 226 4.85 5.95 -6.99
C GLY A 226 3.54 6.71 -7.13
N ASN A 227 3.59 8.04 -7.03
CA ASN A 227 2.48 8.85 -7.50
C ASN A 227 2.42 8.65 -9.02
N HIS A 228 1.36 8.00 -9.51
CA HIS A 228 0.95 8.12 -10.90
C HIS A 228 0.47 9.57 -11.11
N GLU A 229 1.40 10.52 -11.20
CA GLU A 229 1.15 11.89 -11.66
C GLU A 229 0.88 11.87 -13.18
N SER A 230 -0.13 11.13 -13.61
CA SER A 230 -0.72 11.29 -14.93
C SER A 230 -1.85 12.30 -14.81
N GLN A 231 -1.58 13.53 -15.25
CA GLN A 231 -2.57 14.58 -15.54
C GLN A 231 -3.22 15.32 -14.36
N GLY A 232 -2.43 15.96 -13.49
CA GLY A 232 -2.89 17.13 -12.74
C GLY A 232 -3.80 16.90 -11.53
N GLU A 233 -4.27 15.67 -11.31
CA GLU A 233 -4.93 15.24 -10.08
C GLU A 233 -4.14 14.08 -9.45
N SER A 234 -3.69 14.25 -8.20
CA SER A 234 -3.04 13.18 -7.44
C SER A 234 -4.10 12.14 -7.06
N LYS A 235 -4.28 11.09 -7.89
CA LYS A 235 -5.16 9.98 -7.54
C LYS A 235 -4.50 9.16 -6.43
N LYS A 236 -5.24 8.95 -5.32
CA LYS A 236 -4.81 8.03 -4.26
C LYS A 236 -4.72 6.61 -4.83
N PRO A 237 -3.66 5.84 -4.52
CA PRO A 237 -3.61 4.44 -4.91
C PRO A 237 -4.79 3.69 -4.29
N LYS A 238 -5.45 2.88 -5.10
CA LYS A 238 -6.65 2.15 -4.71
C LYS A 238 -6.31 0.74 -4.28
N VAL A 239 -6.80 0.35 -3.10
CA VAL A 239 -6.64 -0.99 -2.55
C VAL A 239 -8.00 -1.64 -2.39
N VAL A 240 -8.17 -2.83 -2.96
CA VAL A 240 -9.35 -3.65 -2.70
C VAL A 240 -8.97 -4.73 -1.70
N ILE A 241 -9.72 -4.80 -0.60
CA ILE A 241 -9.50 -5.79 0.46
C ILE A 241 -10.74 -6.67 0.55
N ASP A 242 -10.54 -7.95 0.33
CA ASP A 242 -11.56 -9.00 0.45
C ASP A 242 -11.40 -9.71 1.79
N PHE A 243 -12.43 -9.64 2.62
CA PHE A 243 -12.39 -10.23 3.95
C PHE A 243 -13.79 -10.54 4.49
N SER A 244 -13.83 -11.26 5.60
CA SER A 244 -15.03 -11.85 6.22
C SER A 244 -15.64 -12.98 5.40
N SER A 245 -16.24 -12.66 4.26
CA SER A 245 -16.72 -13.56 3.21
C SER A 245 -17.49 -14.81 3.73
N PRO A 246 -18.49 -14.66 4.62
CA PRO A 246 -19.30 -15.78 5.06
C PRO A 246 -20.22 -16.33 3.95
N ASN A 247 -20.65 -17.57 4.14
CA ASN A 247 -21.60 -18.22 3.26
C ASN A 247 -23.04 -17.96 3.72
N ILE A 248 -23.92 -17.55 2.81
CA ILE A 248 -25.34 -17.38 3.11
C ILE A 248 -25.96 -18.72 3.53
N ALA A 249 -26.90 -18.67 4.47
CA ALA A 249 -27.57 -19.83 5.06
C ALA A 249 -26.65 -20.83 5.78
N LYS A 250 -25.42 -20.42 6.12
CA LYS A 250 -24.52 -21.15 7.02
C LYS A 250 -24.12 -20.25 8.18
N GLU A 251 -23.78 -20.87 9.31
CA GLU A 251 -23.27 -20.13 10.46
C GLU A 251 -21.89 -19.52 10.16
N MET A 252 -21.72 -18.26 10.57
CA MET A 252 -20.42 -17.62 10.56
C MET A 252 -19.55 -18.22 11.67
N HIS A 253 -18.55 -19.02 11.31
CA HIS A 253 -17.59 -19.59 12.26
C HIS A 253 -16.36 -18.70 12.54
N VAL A 254 -15.54 -19.11 13.52
CA VAL A 254 -14.31 -18.42 13.95
C VAL A 254 -13.33 -18.08 12.82
N GLY A 255 -13.25 -18.90 11.76
CA GLY A 255 -12.46 -18.58 10.57
C GLY A 255 -12.87 -17.25 9.91
N HIS A 256 -14.16 -17.03 9.68
CA HIS A 256 -14.67 -15.76 9.13
C HIS A 256 -14.44 -14.61 10.11
N LEU A 257 -14.56 -14.84 11.43
CA LEU A 257 -14.30 -13.82 12.44
C LEU A 257 -12.83 -13.36 12.43
N ARG A 258 -11.88 -14.31 12.32
CA ARG A 258 -10.46 -13.99 12.16
C ARG A 258 -10.20 -13.15 10.91
N SER A 259 -10.77 -13.57 9.77
CA SER A 259 -10.69 -12.79 8.52
C SER A 259 -11.28 -11.38 8.70
N THR A 260 -12.42 -11.28 9.38
CA THR A 260 -13.11 -10.00 9.68
C THR A 260 -12.18 -9.03 10.42
N ILE A 261 -11.59 -9.48 11.52
CA ILE A 261 -10.72 -8.64 12.36
C ILE A 261 -9.43 -8.26 11.63
N ILE A 262 -8.78 -9.21 10.96
CA ILE A 262 -7.53 -8.96 10.24
C ILE A 262 -7.77 -8.01 9.06
N GLY A 263 -8.79 -8.26 8.25
CA GLY A 263 -9.14 -7.44 7.10
C GLY A 263 -9.53 -6.03 7.48
N ASP A 264 -10.36 -5.85 8.51
CA ASP A 264 -10.73 -4.53 9.02
C ASP A 264 -9.51 -3.75 9.54
N SER A 265 -8.61 -4.42 10.26
CA SER A 265 -7.36 -3.80 10.74
C SER A 265 -6.44 -3.34 9.61
N ILE A 266 -6.26 -4.17 8.58
CA ILE A 266 -5.49 -3.80 7.37
C ILE A 266 -6.15 -2.62 6.66
N ALA A 267 -7.48 -2.64 6.53
CA ALA A 267 -8.23 -1.56 5.89
C ALA A 267 -8.05 -0.23 6.63
N ARG A 268 -8.22 -0.21 7.96
CA ARG A 268 -8.00 0.98 8.79
C ARG A 268 -6.57 1.49 8.69
N LEU A 269 -5.57 0.60 8.67
CA LEU A 269 -4.17 0.98 8.51
C LEU A 269 -3.91 1.66 7.17
N LEU A 270 -4.42 1.09 6.07
CA LEU A 270 -4.23 1.63 4.73
C LEU A 270 -4.98 2.95 4.52
N GLU A 271 -6.19 3.07 5.06
CA GLU A 271 -6.94 4.34 5.11
C GLU A 271 -6.17 5.39 5.92
N TYR A 272 -5.64 5.02 7.08
CA TYR A 272 -4.86 5.92 7.93
C TYR A 272 -3.66 6.48 7.18
N VAL A 273 -2.93 5.66 6.41
CA VAL A 273 -1.76 6.10 5.64
C VAL A 273 -2.10 6.65 4.24
N GLY A 274 -3.39 6.84 3.94
CA GLY A 274 -3.87 7.68 2.84
C GLY A 274 -4.32 6.97 1.56
N PHE A 275 -4.42 5.64 1.55
CA PHE A 275 -4.94 4.89 0.40
C PHE A 275 -6.46 5.07 0.23
N ASP A 276 -6.95 4.87 -1.00
CA ASP A 276 -8.38 4.71 -1.27
C ASP A 276 -8.75 3.23 -1.10
N VAL A 277 -9.44 2.87 -0.01
CA VAL A 277 -9.68 1.47 0.36
C VAL A 277 -11.12 1.07 0.06
N LEU A 278 -11.28 0.06 -0.79
CA LEU A 278 -12.55 -0.61 -1.05
C LEU A 278 -12.60 -1.92 -0.27
N ARG A 279 -13.49 -1.97 0.72
CA ARG A 279 -13.69 -3.10 1.63
C ARG A 279 -14.81 -3.98 1.10
N LEU A 280 -14.50 -5.19 0.62
CA LEU A 280 -15.48 -6.08 0.01
C LEU A 280 -15.73 -7.33 0.84
N ASN A 281 -17.01 -7.67 0.98
CA ASN A 281 -17.50 -8.91 1.55
C ASN A 281 -17.85 -9.87 0.40
N HIS A 282 -17.00 -10.85 0.13
CA HIS A 282 -17.24 -11.82 -0.96
C HIS A 282 -18.15 -12.95 -0.49
N LEU A 283 -19.42 -12.61 -0.25
CA LEU A 283 -20.42 -13.54 0.24
C LEU A 283 -20.61 -14.75 -0.67
N GLY A 284 -20.69 -15.94 -0.06
CA GLY A 284 -21.09 -17.18 -0.73
C GLY A 284 -22.61 -17.21 -0.95
N ASP A 285 -23.10 -16.40 -1.89
CA ASP A 285 -24.52 -16.13 -2.12
C ASP A 285 -25.06 -16.70 -3.44
N TRP A 286 -24.31 -17.56 -4.14
CA TRP A 286 -24.71 -18.09 -5.46
C TRP A 286 -24.55 -19.62 -5.64
N GLY A 287 -24.41 -20.37 -4.55
CA GLY A 287 -24.20 -21.83 -4.60
C GLY A 287 -25.47 -22.67 -4.87
N THR A 288 -25.27 -23.97 -5.14
CA THR A 288 -26.37 -24.90 -5.44
C THR A 288 -27.32 -25.15 -4.26
N GLN A 289 -26.90 -24.82 -3.03
CA GLN A 289 -27.73 -24.89 -1.83
C GLN A 289 -29.00 -24.04 -1.94
N PHE A 290 -28.98 -22.96 -2.73
CA PHE A 290 -30.17 -22.11 -2.90
C PHE A 290 -31.33 -22.83 -3.58
N GLY A 291 -31.06 -23.86 -4.40
CA GLY A 291 -32.11 -24.66 -5.02
C GLY A 291 -33.03 -25.31 -4.00
N MET A 292 -32.46 -25.98 -2.99
CA MET A 292 -33.25 -26.62 -1.94
C MET A 292 -33.89 -25.61 -1.00
N LEU A 293 -33.21 -24.50 -0.68
CA LEU A 293 -33.78 -23.45 0.17
C LEU A 293 -35.00 -22.79 -0.48
N ILE A 294 -34.93 -22.48 -1.78
CA ILE A 294 -36.04 -21.87 -2.52
C ILE A 294 -37.20 -22.85 -2.68
N ALA A 295 -36.92 -24.12 -3.04
CA ALA A 295 -37.97 -25.14 -3.13
C ALA A 295 -38.66 -25.37 -1.78
N HIS A 296 -37.91 -25.30 -0.68
CA HIS A 296 -38.45 -25.39 0.68
C HIS A 296 -39.31 -24.16 1.03
N LEU A 297 -38.84 -22.95 0.68
CA LEU A 297 -39.56 -21.70 0.89
C LEU A 297 -40.94 -21.72 0.21
N GLN A 298 -41.00 -22.22 -1.02
CA GLN A 298 -42.24 -22.32 -1.79
C GLN A 298 -43.27 -23.24 -1.13
N ASP A 299 -42.83 -24.30 -0.45
CA ASP A 299 -43.72 -25.25 0.23
C ASP A 299 -44.22 -24.71 1.57
N ILE A 300 -43.33 -24.12 2.38
CA ILE A 300 -43.67 -23.66 3.73
C ILE A 300 -44.37 -22.29 3.71
N TYR A 301 -43.99 -21.43 2.77
CA TYR A 301 -44.55 -20.09 2.61
C TYR A 301 -45.02 -19.86 1.17
N PRO A 302 -46.15 -20.45 0.73
CA PRO A 302 -46.67 -20.27 -0.63
C PRO A 302 -46.95 -18.80 -0.99
N GLU A 303 -47.23 -17.96 0.01
CA GLU A 303 -47.51 -16.53 -0.13
C GLU A 303 -46.25 -15.64 -0.09
N TYR A 304 -45.02 -16.18 -0.17
CA TYR A 304 -43.75 -15.43 -0.06
C TYR A 304 -43.63 -14.26 -1.05
N LYS A 305 -44.37 -14.32 -2.17
CA LYS A 305 -44.42 -13.26 -3.18
C LYS A 305 -45.13 -12.00 -2.69
N THR A 306 -46.10 -12.16 -1.80
CA THR A 306 -46.96 -11.07 -1.30
C THR A 306 -46.70 -10.72 0.15
N LYS A 307 -46.22 -11.67 0.95
CA LYS A 307 -45.94 -11.50 2.38
C LYS A 307 -44.51 -11.95 2.67
N SER A 308 -43.79 -11.12 3.41
CA SER A 308 -42.45 -11.49 3.88
C SER A 308 -42.58 -12.69 4.83
N PRO A 309 -41.87 -13.80 4.56
CA PRO A 309 -41.91 -14.98 5.42
C PRO A 309 -41.19 -14.71 6.75
N PRO A 310 -41.72 -15.18 7.89
CA PRO A 310 -41.10 -15.01 9.20
C PRO A 310 -39.97 -16.03 9.41
N ILE A 311 -38.94 -15.99 8.58
CA ILE A 311 -37.76 -16.87 8.72
C ILE A 311 -36.85 -16.24 9.78
N SER A 312 -36.96 -16.71 11.03
CA SER A 312 -36.10 -16.23 12.12
C SER A 312 -34.85 -17.07 12.34
N ASP A 313 -34.89 -18.36 11.98
CA ASP A 313 -33.78 -19.29 12.14
C ASP A 313 -33.47 -19.95 10.79
N LEU A 314 -32.51 -19.37 10.08
CA LEU A 314 -32.11 -19.84 8.77
C LEU A 314 -31.32 -21.17 8.84
N LEU A 315 -30.70 -21.49 9.96
CA LEU A 315 -29.98 -22.76 10.14
C LEU A 315 -30.96 -23.93 10.22
N SER A 316 -32.02 -23.78 11.01
CA SER A 316 -33.09 -24.79 11.07
C SER A 316 -33.76 -24.95 9.71
N PHE A 317 -34.06 -23.83 9.04
CA PHE A 317 -34.60 -23.84 7.67
C PHE A 317 -33.68 -24.57 6.67
N TYR A 318 -32.36 -24.36 6.77
CA TYR A 318 -31.38 -25.08 5.97
C TYR A 318 -31.39 -26.58 6.28
N LYS A 319 -31.33 -26.98 7.56
CA LYS A 319 -31.33 -28.40 7.98
C LYS A 319 -32.59 -29.14 7.51
N GLU A 320 -33.75 -28.50 7.60
CA GLU A 320 -35.01 -29.03 7.10
C GLU A 320 -35.00 -29.21 5.59
N SER A 321 -34.58 -28.18 4.84
CA SER A 321 -34.46 -28.28 3.37
C SER A 321 -33.48 -29.37 2.94
N LYS A 322 -32.37 -29.54 3.68
CA LYS A 322 -31.35 -30.56 3.41
C LYS A 322 -31.88 -31.97 3.67
N LYS A 323 -32.61 -32.18 4.78
CA LYS A 323 -33.26 -33.46 5.07
C LYS A 323 -34.21 -33.85 3.93
N ARG A 324 -35.05 -32.91 3.48
CA ARG A 324 -35.98 -33.14 2.36
C ARG A 324 -35.24 -33.42 1.05
N PHE A 325 -34.15 -32.72 0.78
CA PHE A 325 -33.28 -32.96 -0.38
C PHE A 325 -32.71 -34.38 -0.42
N ASP A 326 -32.34 -34.92 0.74
CA ASP A 326 -31.74 -36.25 0.84
C ASP A 326 -32.78 -37.38 0.84
N THR A 327 -34.02 -37.14 1.32
CA THR A 327 -35.05 -38.19 1.47
C THR A 327 -36.17 -38.17 0.41
N GLU A 328 -36.48 -37.02 -0.19
CA GLU A 328 -37.63 -36.85 -1.10
C GLU A 328 -37.18 -36.67 -2.56
N LEU A 329 -37.40 -37.68 -3.41
CA LEU A 329 -36.99 -37.64 -4.83
C LEU A 329 -37.62 -36.47 -5.60
N ASN A 330 -38.92 -36.23 -5.38
CA ASN A 330 -39.65 -35.13 -6.05
C ASN A 330 -39.14 -33.75 -5.59
N PHE A 331 -38.78 -33.60 -4.32
CA PHE A 331 -38.20 -32.36 -3.81
C PHE A 331 -36.82 -32.12 -4.41
N LYS A 332 -35.98 -33.16 -4.49
CA LYS A 332 -34.66 -33.08 -5.10
C LYS A 332 -34.71 -32.59 -6.56
N GLN A 333 -35.64 -33.13 -7.36
CA GLN A 333 -35.85 -32.67 -8.74
C GLN A 333 -36.27 -31.19 -8.81
N ARG A 334 -37.21 -30.74 -7.94
CA ARG A 334 -37.61 -29.34 -7.87
C ARG A 334 -36.47 -28.42 -7.43
N ALA A 335 -35.65 -28.85 -6.48
CA ALA A 335 -34.50 -28.10 -6.01
C ALA A 335 -33.50 -27.84 -7.15
N TYR A 336 -33.17 -28.84 -7.96
CA TYR A 336 -32.35 -28.65 -9.16
C TYR A 336 -33.02 -27.70 -10.16
N GLY A 337 -34.34 -27.83 -10.38
CA GLY A 337 -35.10 -26.90 -11.22
C GLY A 337 -35.03 -25.46 -10.72
N CYS A 338 -35.02 -25.23 -9.40
CA CYS A 338 -34.87 -23.90 -8.82
C CYS A 338 -33.48 -23.30 -9.07
N VAL A 339 -32.41 -24.10 -9.01
CA VAL A 339 -31.05 -23.63 -9.35
C VAL A 339 -30.99 -23.13 -10.79
N VAL A 340 -31.53 -23.92 -11.74
CA VAL A 340 -31.54 -23.54 -13.16
C VAL A 340 -32.32 -22.24 -13.36
N LYS A 341 -33.50 -22.11 -12.74
CA LYS A 341 -34.30 -20.88 -12.82
C LYS A 341 -33.62 -19.68 -12.15
N LEU A 342 -32.88 -19.89 -11.06
CA LEU A 342 -32.10 -18.84 -10.39
C LEU A 342 -31.01 -18.31 -11.31
N GLN A 343 -30.27 -19.21 -11.98
CA GLN A 343 -29.24 -18.86 -12.95
C GLN A 343 -29.82 -18.18 -14.21
N ALA A 344 -31.07 -18.48 -14.56
CA ALA A 344 -31.81 -17.84 -15.64
C ALA A 344 -32.47 -16.50 -15.23
N PHE A 345 -32.24 -16.01 -14.01
CA PHE A 345 -32.85 -14.80 -13.46
C PHE A 345 -34.39 -14.78 -13.48
N ASP A 346 -35.02 -15.93 -13.23
CA ASP A 346 -36.47 -15.99 -13.06
C ASP A 346 -36.91 -15.03 -11.93
N PRO A 347 -37.82 -14.07 -12.18
CA PRO A 347 -38.15 -13.03 -11.20
C PRO A 347 -38.68 -13.56 -9.87
N ASP A 348 -39.46 -14.64 -9.88
CA ASP A 348 -40.05 -15.22 -8.69
C ASP A 348 -39.00 -15.96 -7.84
N ILE A 349 -38.04 -16.58 -8.51
CA ILE A 349 -36.93 -17.31 -7.88
C ILE A 349 -35.88 -16.33 -7.35
N ILE A 350 -35.58 -15.25 -8.07
CA ILE A 350 -34.72 -14.16 -7.59
C ILE A 350 -35.34 -13.48 -6.37
N HIS A 351 -36.66 -13.27 -6.36
CA HIS A 351 -37.35 -12.75 -5.18
C HIS A 351 -37.20 -13.67 -3.97
N ALA A 352 -37.41 -14.99 -4.15
CA ALA A 352 -37.18 -15.97 -3.10
C ALA A 352 -35.73 -15.97 -2.58
N TRP A 353 -34.76 -15.92 -3.49
CA TRP A 353 -33.33 -15.84 -3.17
C TRP A 353 -33.00 -14.59 -2.33
N LYS A 354 -33.51 -13.42 -2.73
CA LYS A 354 -33.31 -12.17 -1.97
C LYS A 354 -33.83 -12.28 -0.55
N LEU A 355 -35.04 -12.79 -0.35
CA LEU A 355 -35.61 -12.99 0.99
C LEU A 355 -34.72 -13.88 1.86
N ILE A 356 -34.17 -14.95 1.29
CA ILE A 356 -33.25 -15.86 2.01
C ILE A 356 -31.93 -15.14 2.35
N CYS A 357 -31.34 -14.42 1.39
CA CYS A 357 -30.11 -13.66 1.60
C CYS A 357 -30.28 -12.57 2.65
N ASP A 358 -31.41 -11.86 2.65
CA ASP A 358 -31.66 -10.74 3.55
C ASP A 358 -31.75 -11.19 5.02
N VAL A 359 -32.23 -12.40 5.28
CA VAL A 359 -32.21 -13.00 6.64
C VAL A 359 -30.77 -13.21 7.11
N SER A 360 -29.90 -13.85 6.29
CA SER A 360 -28.48 -13.99 6.64
C SER A 360 -27.77 -12.65 6.82
N ARG A 361 -28.07 -11.67 5.96
CA ARG A 361 -27.44 -10.34 6.03
C ARG A 361 -27.77 -9.64 7.34
N GLN A 362 -28.99 -9.80 7.87
CA GLN A 362 -29.36 -9.22 9.16
C GLN A 362 -28.50 -9.79 10.31
N ASP A 363 -28.24 -11.11 10.30
CA ASP A 363 -27.38 -11.76 11.28
C ASP A 363 -25.92 -11.27 11.16
N PHE A 364 -25.41 -11.15 9.94
CA PHE A 364 -24.05 -10.67 9.68
C PHE A 364 -23.89 -9.20 10.07
N GLU A 365 -24.87 -8.36 9.74
CA GLU A 365 -24.88 -6.93 10.08
C GLU A 365 -24.84 -6.71 11.59
N TYR A 366 -25.54 -7.55 12.36
CA TYR A 366 -25.44 -7.51 13.82
C TYR A 366 -23.99 -7.71 14.29
N ILE A 367 -23.31 -8.74 13.77
CA ILE A 367 -21.91 -9.02 14.10
C ILE A 367 -20.99 -7.88 13.65
N TYR A 368 -21.14 -7.38 12.42
CA TYR A 368 -20.33 -6.28 11.91
C TYR A 368 -20.50 -5.01 12.72
N LYS A 369 -21.72 -4.70 13.16
CA LYS A 369 -22.01 -3.57 14.03
C LYS A 369 -21.33 -3.70 15.40
N GLU A 370 -21.40 -4.87 16.03
CA GLU A 370 -20.73 -5.12 17.32
C GLU A 370 -19.19 -5.00 17.20
N LEU A 371 -18.63 -5.32 16.04
CA LEU A 371 -17.20 -5.20 15.75
C LEU A 371 -16.78 -3.81 15.22
N ASP A 372 -17.71 -2.88 15.02
CA ASP A 372 -17.48 -1.60 14.32
C ASP A 372 -16.86 -1.79 12.92
N THR A 373 -17.18 -2.91 12.25
CA THR A 373 -16.66 -3.23 10.92
C THR A 373 -17.55 -2.62 9.84
N LYS A 374 -16.94 -1.85 8.93
CA LYS A 374 -17.60 -1.37 7.71
C LYS A 374 -17.15 -2.20 6.53
N ILE A 375 -18.09 -2.80 5.81
CA ILE A 375 -17.81 -3.65 4.66
C ILE A 375 -18.95 -3.55 3.64
N ILE A 376 -18.64 -3.71 2.34
CA ILE A 376 -19.62 -3.65 1.26
C ILE A 376 -19.85 -5.06 0.72
N ASP A 377 -21.10 -5.51 0.79
CA ASP A 377 -21.52 -6.79 0.23
C ASP A 377 -21.34 -6.84 -1.29
N ARG A 378 -20.52 -7.80 -1.74
CA ARG A 378 -20.34 -8.12 -3.16
C ARG A 378 -19.97 -9.59 -3.32
N GLY A 379 -20.99 -10.43 -3.17
CA GLY A 379 -20.89 -11.89 -3.28
C GLY A 379 -20.71 -12.40 -4.71
N GLU A 380 -20.60 -13.72 -4.82
CA GLU A 380 -20.50 -14.47 -6.07
C GLU A 380 -21.58 -14.10 -7.09
N SER A 381 -22.79 -13.80 -6.61
CA SER A 381 -23.95 -13.42 -7.43
C SER A 381 -23.67 -12.21 -8.33
N PHE A 382 -22.85 -11.26 -7.88
CA PHE A 382 -22.48 -10.06 -8.63
C PHE A 382 -21.68 -10.38 -9.91
N TYR A 383 -20.94 -11.49 -9.90
CA TYR A 383 -20.03 -11.85 -10.99
C TYR A 383 -20.65 -12.84 -11.99
N GLN A 384 -21.91 -13.24 -11.80
CA GLN A 384 -22.55 -14.28 -12.62
C GLN A 384 -22.52 -14.00 -14.12
N SER A 385 -22.84 -12.77 -14.52
CA SER A 385 -22.79 -12.37 -15.92
C SER A 385 -21.36 -12.34 -16.47
N ARG A 386 -20.39 -11.94 -15.63
CA ARG A 386 -18.97 -11.84 -15.98
C ARG A 386 -18.30 -13.21 -16.12
N MET A 387 -18.76 -14.21 -15.39
CA MET A 387 -18.26 -15.59 -15.52
C MET A 387 -18.47 -16.13 -16.95
N LEU A 388 -19.59 -15.81 -17.60
CA LEU A 388 -19.84 -16.20 -18.99
C LEU A 388 -18.78 -15.62 -19.94
N ASP A 389 -18.38 -14.39 -19.71
CA ASP A 389 -17.39 -13.70 -20.55
C ASP A 389 -15.97 -14.21 -20.28
N ILE A 390 -15.64 -14.56 -19.03
CA ILE A 390 -14.39 -15.24 -18.68
C ILE A 390 -14.26 -16.55 -19.45
N VAL A 391 -15.28 -17.41 -19.43
CA VAL A 391 -15.22 -18.70 -20.12
C VAL A 391 -15.00 -18.51 -21.62
N LYS A 392 -15.78 -17.61 -22.26
CA LYS A 392 -15.61 -17.31 -23.70
C LYS A 392 -14.22 -16.80 -24.03
N GLU A 393 -13.66 -15.94 -23.17
CA GLU A 393 -12.32 -15.40 -23.38
C GLU A 393 -11.26 -16.50 -23.29
N LEU A 394 -11.31 -17.34 -22.26
CA LEU A 394 -10.37 -18.45 -22.07
C LEU A 394 -10.44 -19.46 -23.23
N GLU A 395 -11.64 -19.73 -23.74
CA GLU A 395 -11.84 -20.54 -24.95
C GLU A 395 -11.21 -19.90 -26.18
N SER A 396 -11.47 -18.61 -26.41
CA SER A 396 -10.93 -17.88 -27.58
C SER A 396 -9.40 -17.84 -27.59
N LYS A 397 -8.78 -17.88 -26.41
CA LYS A 397 -7.33 -17.92 -26.22
C LYS A 397 -6.75 -19.34 -26.20
N ASN A 398 -7.57 -20.37 -26.38
CA ASN A 398 -7.19 -21.79 -26.30
C ASN A 398 -6.48 -22.16 -24.98
N LEU A 399 -6.94 -21.57 -23.86
CA LEU A 399 -6.38 -21.82 -22.52
C LEU A 399 -7.09 -22.97 -21.78
N LEU A 400 -8.24 -23.43 -22.29
CA LEU A 400 -9.01 -24.51 -21.69
C LEU A 400 -8.77 -25.84 -22.40
N LYS A 401 -8.65 -26.91 -21.60
CA LYS A 401 -8.66 -28.30 -22.06
C LYS A 401 -9.94 -29.00 -21.60
N LEU A 402 -10.41 -29.95 -22.39
CA LEU A 402 -11.53 -30.81 -22.02
C LEU A 402 -10.99 -32.07 -21.34
N GLU A 403 -11.32 -32.28 -20.07
CA GLU A 403 -10.98 -33.49 -19.32
C GLU A 403 -12.24 -34.05 -18.66
N GLU A 404 -12.57 -35.31 -18.98
CA GLU A 404 -13.74 -36.00 -18.40
C GLU A 404 -15.06 -35.21 -18.55
N GLY A 405 -15.20 -34.43 -19.63
CA GLY A 405 -16.35 -33.57 -19.88
C GLY A 405 -16.34 -32.23 -19.13
N ARG A 406 -15.30 -31.92 -18.35
CA ARG A 406 -15.08 -30.64 -17.69
C ARG A 406 -14.13 -29.77 -18.52
N LYS A 407 -14.29 -28.45 -18.45
CA LYS A 407 -13.31 -27.50 -19.00
C LYS A 407 -12.35 -27.09 -17.89
N VAL A 408 -11.08 -27.42 -18.06
CA VAL A 408 -10.02 -27.18 -17.07
C VAL A 408 -8.90 -26.32 -17.64
N MET A 409 -8.25 -25.53 -16.78
CA MET A 409 -7.11 -24.68 -17.12
C MET A 409 -5.88 -25.11 -16.32
N PHE A 410 -4.80 -25.42 -17.04
CA PHE A 410 -3.52 -25.78 -16.43
C PHE A 410 -2.62 -24.57 -16.31
N LEU A 411 -2.00 -24.41 -15.15
CA LEU A 411 -1.02 -23.36 -14.88
C LEU A 411 0.39 -23.94 -14.93
N PRO A 412 1.40 -23.17 -15.38
CA PRO A 412 2.79 -23.58 -15.22
C PRO A 412 3.11 -23.85 -13.75
N ASP A 413 3.85 -24.92 -13.48
CA ASP A 413 4.37 -25.27 -12.16
C ASP A 413 3.30 -25.55 -11.07
N ILE A 414 2.05 -25.83 -11.46
CA ILE A 414 0.96 -26.24 -10.55
C ILE A 414 0.31 -27.52 -11.08
N ASP A 415 0.34 -28.58 -10.27
CA ASP A 415 -0.18 -29.90 -10.65
C ASP A 415 -1.72 -29.98 -10.69
N VAL A 416 -2.39 -29.18 -9.85
CA VAL A 416 -3.85 -29.17 -9.75
C VAL A 416 -4.42 -28.12 -10.72
N PRO A 417 -5.19 -28.53 -11.75
CA PRO A 417 -5.77 -27.57 -12.68
C PRO A 417 -7.00 -26.87 -12.08
N LEU A 418 -7.25 -25.65 -12.55
CA LEU A 418 -8.50 -24.94 -12.26
C LEU A 418 -9.63 -25.58 -13.06
N THR A 419 -10.74 -25.93 -12.42
CA THR A 419 -11.93 -26.41 -13.10
C THR A 419 -12.85 -25.24 -13.38
N ILE A 420 -12.91 -24.79 -14.64
CA ILE A 420 -13.69 -23.59 -15.04
C ILE A 420 -15.15 -23.94 -15.34
N VAL A 421 -15.43 -25.10 -15.93
CA VAL A 421 -16.81 -25.53 -16.19
C VAL A 421 -16.93 -27.01 -15.87
N LYS A 422 -17.96 -27.37 -15.10
CA LYS A 422 -18.28 -28.77 -14.79
C LYS A 422 -18.93 -29.48 -15.98
N THR A 423 -19.12 -30.79 -15.86
CA THR A 423 -19.77 -31.63 -16.87
C THR A 423 -21.22 -31.22 -17.17
N ASP A 424 -21.91 -30.67 -16.17
CA ASP A 424 -23.29 -30.18 -16.29
C ASP A 424 -23.38 -28.74 -16.84
N GLY A 425 -22.25 -28.14 -17.21
CA GLY A 425 -22.18 -26.75 -17.70
C GLY A 425 -22.17 -25.69 -16.60
N SER A 426 -22.25 -26.06 -15.32
CA SER A 426 -22.21 -25.11 -14.21
C SER A 426 -20.81 -24.58 -13.94
N PHE A 427 -20.75 -23.33 -13.44
CA PHE A 427 -19.52 -22.69 -13.00
C PHE A 427 -19.09 -23.14 -11.61
N THR A 428 -17.84 -22.86 -11.28
CA THR A 428 -17.15 -23.22 -10.03
C THR A 428 -16.65 -21.98 -9.30
N TYR A 429 -16.07 -22.18 -8.11
CA TYR A 429 -15.34 -21.13 -7.39
C TYR A 429 -14.15 -20.58 -8.21
N ASP A 430 -13.40 -21.44 -8.92
CA ASP A 430 -12.33 -20.98 -9.81
C ASP A 430 -12.85 -19.99 -10.87
N THR A 431 -14.08 -20.19 -11.33
CA THR A 431 -14.70 -19.30 -12.33
C THR A 431 -15.11 -17.96 -11.72
N SER A 432 -15.74 -18.00 -10.53
CA SER A 432 -16.15 -16.78 -9.83
C SER A 432 -14.94 -15.95 -9.42
N ASP A 433 -13.86 -16.59 -8.97
CA ASP A 433 -12.64 -15.92 -8.52
C ASP A 433 -11.89 -15.29 -9.70
N MET A 434 -11.84 -15.97 -10.85
CA MET A 434 -11.30 -15.39 -12.08
C MET A 434 -12.11 -14.18 -12.56
N ALA A 435 -13.43 -14.25 -12.50
CA ALA A 435 -14.30 -13.11 -12.81
C ALA A 435 -14.08 -11.95 -11.80
N THR A 436 -13.90 -12.29 -10.52
CA THR A 436 -13.68 -11.34 -9.43
C THR A 436 -12.36 -10.60 -9.57
N ILE A 437 -11.24 -11.31 -9.76
CA ILE A 437 -9.93 -10.67 -9.92
C ILE A 437 -9.89 -9.79 -11.16
N LYS A 438 -10.46 -10.24 -12.28
CA LYS A 438 -10.53 -9.43 -13.51
C LYS A 438 -11.35 -8.16 -13.29
N GLN A 439 -12.52 -8.26 -12.65
CA GLN A 439 -13.37 -7.12 -12.33
C GLN A 439 -12.63 -6.09 -11.45
N ARG A 440 -11.91 -6.56 -10.43
CA ARG A 440 -11.16 -5.68 -9.52
C ARG A 440 -9.96 -5.01 -10.19
N LEU A 441 -9.34 -5.66 -11.18
CA LEU A 441 -8.25 -5.06 -11.95
C LEU A 441 -8.77 -4.07 -13.00
N GLU A 442 -9.75 -4.47 -13.80
CA GLU A 442 -10.16 -3.72 -15.00
C GLU A 442 -11.25 -2.66 -14.72
N GLU A 443 -12.21 -2.97 -13.84
CA GLU A 443 -13.30 -2.04 -13.53
C GLU A 443 -12.96 -1.19 -12.30
N GLU A 444 -12.51 -1.81 -11.21
CA GLU A 444 -12.14 -1.07 -10.01
C GLU A 444 -10.82 -0.30 -10.19
N ASN A 445 -9.97 -0.70 -11.14
CA ASN A 445 -8.64 -0.12 -11.36
C ASN A 445 -7.81 -0.10 -10.07
N ALA A 446 -7.83 -1.24 -9.35
CA ALA A 446 -7.11 -1.40 -8.11
C ALA A 446 -5.61 -1.52 -8.38
N ASP A 447 -4.82 -0.78 -7.60
CA ASP A 447 -3.37 -0.93 -7.59
C ASP A 447 -2.98 -2.19 -6.81
N TRP A 448 -3.61 -2.40 -5.65
CA TRP A 448 -3.38 -3.57 -4.79
C TRP A 448 -4.67 -4.34 -4.53
N LEU A 449 -4.56 -5.67 -4.55
CA LEU A 449 -5.61 -6.61 -4.14
C LEU A 449 -5.12 -7.41 -2.94
N ILE A 450 -5.87 -7.39 -1.84
CA ILE A 450 -5.55 -8.13 -0.62
C ILE A 450 -6.69 -9.11 -0.34
N TYR A 451 -6.38 -10.41 -0.33
CA TYR A 451 -7.33 -11.47 0.00
C TYR A 451 -7.02 -12.00 1.40
N VAL A 452 -7.93 -11.78 2.34
CA VAL A 452 -7.79 -12.20 3.74
C VAL A 452 -8.57 -13.49 3.96
N ILE A 453 -7.96 -14.61 3.56
CA ILE A 453 -8.57 -15.94 3.61
C ILE A 453 -7.75 -16.89 4.51
N ASP A 454 -8.27 -18.09 4.73
CA ASP A 454 -7.54 -19.13 5.47
C ASP A 454 -6.36 -19.67 4.64
N SER A 455 -5.29 -20.09 5.30
CA SER A 455 -4.07 -20.61 4.64
C SER A 455 -4.27 -21.92 3.87
N GLY A 456 -5.41 -22.60 4.03
CA GLY A 456 -5.75 -23.79 3.25
C GLY A 456 -6.25 -23.50 1.83
N GLN A 457 -6.43 -22.22 1.48
CA GLN A 457 -6.71 -21.71 0.14
C GLN A 457 -5.49 -20.93 -0.36
#